data_AF-A0A382U0Q1-F1
#
_entry.id   AF-A0A382U0Q1-F1
#
_cell.length_a   1.000
_cell.length_b   1.000
_cell.length_c   1.000
_cell.angle_alpha   90.00
_cell.angle_beta   90.00
_cell.angle_gamma   90.00
#
_symmetry.space_group_name_H-M   'P 1'
#
loop_
_entity.id
_entity.type
_entity.pdbx_description
1 polymer ?
#
loop_
_entity_poly.entity_id
_entity_poly.type
_entity_poly.pdbx_seq_one_letter_code
_entity_poly.pdbx_strand_id
1 'polypeptide(L)'
;MDILSLYIQTKKALTGVTILAMSVMFSLANAEQSQSDEYQQRVLLKIQKIQLTEDQIAPFRQNLQAFYKTRNGATRRISRSGGDLKVRIKRELRKTADKAVRKMSTVLTAEQLGQYSELVKIANNQYLAKSGLLD
;
A
#
# COMPACT_ATOMS: atom_id res chain seq x y z
N MET A 1 -28.24 -1.31 -23.19
CA MET A 1 -27.28 -1.97 -22.27
C MET A 1 -28.05 -3.05 -21.53
N ASP A 2 -27.72 -4.30 -21.79
CA ASP A 2 -28.47 -5.48 -21.33
C ASP A 2 -28.07 -5.85 -19.89
N ILE A 3 -29.01 -6.29 -19.06
CA ILE A 3 -28.78 -6.59 -17.63
C ILE A 3 -27.74 -7.71 -17.48
N LEU A 4 -27.70 -8.63 -18.44
CA LEU A 4 -26.72 -9.71 -18.52
C LEU A 4 -25.30 -9.19 -18.81
N SER A 5 -25.17 -8.13 -19.60
CA SER A 5 -23.88 -7.48 -19.87
C SER A 5 -23.32 -6.82 -18.62
N LEU A 6 -24.17 -6.14 -17.84
CA LEU A 6 -23.79 -5.52 -16.57
C LEU A 6 -23.37 -6.58 -15.52
N TYR A 7 -24.06 -7.72 -15.48
CA TYR A 7 -23.76 -8.82 -14.55
C TYR A 7 -22.42 -9.52 -14.88
N ILE A 8 -22.11 -9.69 -16.17
CA ILE A 8 -20.84 -10.29 -16.60
C ILE A 8 -19.67 -9.33 -16.34
N GLN A 9 -19.87 -8.03 -16.58
CA GLN A 9 -18.84 -7.01 -16.36
C GLN A 9 -18.52 -6.84 -14.87
N THR A 10 -19.53 -6.86 -14.00
CA THR A 10 -19.36 -6.82 -12.54
C THR A 10 -18.68 -8.08 -12.00
N LYS A 11 -19.01 -9.27 -12.52
CA LYS A 11 -18.32 -10.52 -12.15
C LYS A 11 -16.86 -10.54 -12.58
N LYS A 12 -16.53 -10.05 -13.79
CA LYS A 12 -15.15 -9.94 -14.29
C LYS A 12 -14.31 -8.94 -13.49
N ALA A 13 -14.89 -7.79 -13.12
CA ALA A 13 -14.25 -6.84 -12.22
C ALA A 13 -13.97 -7.47 -10.85
N LEU A 14 -14.92 -8.24 -10.30
CA LEU A 14 -14.79 -8.92 -9.01
C LEU A 14 -13.70 -10.01 -9.03
N THR A 15 -13.59 -10.78 -10.12
CA THR A 15 -12.54 -11.79 -10.31
C THR A 15 -11.17 -11.16 -10.59
N GLY A 16 -11.10 -10.06 -11.34
CA GLY A 16 -9.87 -9.29 -11.57
C GLY A 16 -9.29 -8.71 -10.27
N VAL A 17 -10.16 -8.14 -9.42
CA VAL A 17 -9.78 -7.60 -8.10
C VAL A 17 -9.25 -8.69 -7.16
N THR A 18 -9.87 -9.87 -7.15
CA THR A 18 -9.44 -10.99 -6.30
C THR A 18 -8.10 -11.57 -6.76
N ILE A 19 -7.89 -11.74 -8.07
CA ILE A 19 -6.60 -12.20 -8.62
C ILE A 19 -5.49 -11.16 -8.38
N LEU A 20 -5.82 -9.86 -8.40
CA LEU A 20 -4.83 -8.82 -8.13
C LEU A 20 -4.44 -8.73 -6.66
N ALA A 21 -5.43 -8.81 -5.75
CA ALA A 21 -5.15 -8.88 -4.32
C ALA A 21 -4.19 -10.05 -4.04
N MET A 22 -4.41 -11.22 -4.67
CA MET A 22 -3.56 -12.41 -4.54
C MET A 22 -2.16 -12.28 -5.17
N SER A 23 -1.97 -11.50 -6.24
CA SER A 23 -0.63 -11.31 -6.85
C SER A 23 0.21 -10.23 -6.16
N VAL A 24 -0.41 -9.15 -5.67
CA VAL A 24 0.24 -8.17 -4.79
C VAL A 24 0.59 -8.83 -3.46
N MET A 25 -0.31 -9.67 -2.92
CA MET A 25 -0.10 -10.56 -1.78
C MET A 25 1.14 -11.44 -1.92
N PHE A 26 1.26 -12.20 -3.01
CA PHE A 26 2.38 -13.15 -3.19
C PHE A 26 3.75 -12.45 -3.23
N SER A 27 3.79 -11.24 -3.79
CA SER A 27 5.03 -10.44 -3.83
C SER A 27 5.37 -9.78 -2.48
N LEU A 28 4.36 -9.47 -1.65
CA LEU A 28 4.56 -8.86 -0.32
C LEU A 28 4.79 -9.90 0.79
N ALA A 29 4.13 -11.06 0.73
CA ALA A 29 4.16 -12.10 1.73
C ALA A 29 5.51 -12.82 1.78
N ASN A 30 6.14 -13.06 0.63
CA ASN A 30 7.45 -13.70 0.54
C ASN A 30 8.62 -12.84 1.07
N ALA A 31 8.37 -11.57 1.41
CA ALA A 31 9.42 -10.65 1.84
C ALA A 31 9.61 -10.58 3.38
N GLU A 32 8.62 -10.95 4.19
CA GLU A 32 8.55 -10.42 5.56
C GLU A 32 7.65 -11.29 6.49
N GLN A 33 8.15 -12.34 7.19
CA GLN A 33 7.28 -13.38 7.80
C GLN A 33 7.28 -13.58 9.35
N SER A 34 8.03 -12.87 10.20
CA SER A 34 8.14 -13.30 11.64
C SER A 34 7.43 -12.43 12.71
N GLN A 35 6.87 -11.27 12.35
CA GLN A 35 6.06 -10.42 13.26
C GLN A 35 4.94 -9.70 12.49
N SER A 36 4.69 -10.20 11.28
CA SER A 36 4.07 -9.46 10.18
C SER A 36 2.59 -9.73 10.04
N ASP A 37 2.02 -10.71 10.73
CA ASP A 37 0.69 -11.23 10.42
C ASP A 37 -0.42 -10.21 10.62
N GLU A 38 -0.47 -9.50 11.75
CA GLU A 38 -1.56 -8.54 11.99
C GLU A 38 -1.50 -7.33 11.05
N TYR A 39 -0.30 -6.77 10.84
CA TYR A 39 -0.10 -5.66 9.92
C TYR A 39 -0.36 -6.09 8.47
N GLN A 40 0.06 -7.30 8.08
CA GLN A 40 -0.25 -7.86 6.78
C GLN A 40 -1.75 -8.00 6.62
N GLN A 41 -2.46 -8.67 7.53
CA GLN A 41 -3.92 -8.80 7.49
C GLN A 41 -4.63 -7.44 7.34
N ARG A 42 -4.20 -6.41 8.09
CA ARG A 42 -4.75 -5.06 7.98
C ARG A 42 -4.49 -4.43 6.60
N VAL A 43 -3.28 -4.58 6.05
CA VAL A 43 -2.96 -4.13 4.67
C VAL A 43 -3.84 -4.84 3.65
N LEU A 44 -4.07 -6.13 3.83
CA LEU A 44 -4.86 -6.96 2.91
C LEU A 44 -6.32 -6.59 2.90
N LEU A 45 -6.91 -6.40 4.08
CA LEU A 45 -8.26 -5.91 4.23
C LEU A 45 -8.43 -4.54 3.54
N LYS A 46 -7.41 -3.68 3.57
CA LYS A 46 -7.44 -2.39 2.87
C LYS A 46 -7.34 -2.55 1.36
N ILE A 47 -6.45 -3.40 0.84
CA ILE A 47 -6.34 -3.67 -0.60
C ILE A 47 -7.67 -4.18 -1.16
N GLN A 48 -8.32 -5.12 -0.46
CA GLN A 48 -9.62 -5.65 -0.88
C GLN A 48 -10.71 -4.56 -0.91
N LYS A 49 -10.68 -3.62 0.05
CA LYS A 49 -11.64 -2.50 0.13
C LYS A 49 -11.42 -1.41 -0.92
N ILE A 50 -10.25 -1.33 -1.56
CA ILE A 50 -9.99 -0.33 -2.61
C ILE A 50 -10.74 -0.66 -3.91
N GLN A 51 -11.10 -1.92 -4.16
CA GLN A 51 -11.93 -2.31 -5.33
C GLN A 51 -11.44 -1.66 -6.65
N LEU A 52 -10.21 -1.97 -7.05
CA LEU A 52 -9.58 -1.38 -8.25
C LEU A 52 -10.27 -1.85 -9.54
N THR A 53 -10.43 -0.95 -10.50
CA THR A 53 -10.77 -1.33 -11.88
C THR A 53 -9.55 -1.86 -12.64
N GLU A 54 -9.75 -2.55 -13.75
CA GLU A 54 -8.65 -3.09 -14.58
C GLU A 54 -7.64 -2.02 -15.02
N ASP A 55 -8.10 -0.81 -15.34
CA ASP A 55 -7.22 0.30 -15.75
C ASP A 55 -6.43 0.90 -14.58
N GLN A 56 -6.96 0.81 -13.36
CA GLN A 56 -6.30 1.33 -12.15
C GLN A 56 -5.22 0.38 -11.61
N ILE A 57 -5.28 -0.90 -11.96
CA ILE A 57 -4.41 -1.97 -11.46
C ILE A 57 -2.92 -1.68 -11.69
N ALA A 58 -2.53 -1.39 -12.93
CA ALA A 58 -1.12 -1.24 -13.28
C ALA A 58 -0.50 0.01 -12.64
N PRO A 59 -1.13 1.20 -12.71
CA PRO A 59 -0.65 2.38 -11.99
C PRO A 59 -0.62 2.16 -10.47
N PHE A 60 -1.63 1.48 -9.91
CA PHE A 60 -1.69 1.18 -8.48
C PHE A 60 -0.49 0.36 -8.03
N ARG A 61 -0.22 -0.76 -8.72
CA ARG A 61 0.88 -1.67 -8.41
C ARG A 61 2.24 -0.96 -8.50
N GLN A 62 2.46 -0.20 -9.57
CA GLN A 62 3.72 0.53 -9.77
C GLN A 62 3.97 1.55 -8.65
N ASN A 63 2.96 2.33 -8.29
CA ASN A 63 3.10 3.34 -7.25
C ASN A 63 3.25 2.69 -5.85
N LEU A 64 2.53 1.60 -5.57
CA LEU A 64 2.70 0.85 -4.32
C LEU A 64 4.09 0.22 -4.21
N GLN A 65 4.63 -0.35 -5.29
CA GLN A 65 5.99 -0.89 -5.33
C GLN A 65 7.03 0.22 -5.09
N ALA A 66 6.86 1.39 -5.72
CA ALA A 66 7.73 2.54 -5.51
C ALA A 66 7.69 3.05 -4.06
N PHE A 67 6.52 3.04 -3.44
CA PHE A 67 6.34 3.34 -2.02
C PHE A 67 7.15 2.37 -1.15
N TYR A 68 6.97 1.05 -1.29
CA TYR A 68 7.71 0.05 -0.51
C TYR A 68 9.23 0.14 -0.69
N LYS A 69 9.70 0.33 -1.92
CA LYS A 69 11.12 0.52 -2.22
C LYS A 69 11.69 1.75 -1.50
N THR A 70 10.96 2.85 -1.51
CA THR A 70 11.39 4.11 -0.85
C THR A 70 11.36 3.96 0.67
N ARG A 71 10.29 3.37 1.22
CA ARG A 71 10.10 3.06 2.65
C ARG A 71 11.25 2.21 3.20
N ASN A 72 11.53 1.09 2.55
CA ASN A 72 12.52 0.12 3.04
C ASN A 72 13.95 0.70 3.05
N GLY A 73 14.23 1.68 2.19
CA GLY A 73 15.52 2.40 2.20
C GLY A 73 15.62 3.55 3.21
N ALA A 74 14.57 3.88 3.98
CA ALA A 74 14.52 5.07 4.82
C ALA A 74 15.63 5.09 5.89
N THR A 75 15.79 4.03 6.68
CA THR A 75 16.84 3.95 7.70
C THR A 75 18.24 4.10 7.11
N ARG A 76 18.52 3.48 5.95
CA ARG A 76 19.83 3.59 5.26
C ARG A 76 20.12 5.01 4.77
N ARG A 77 19.12 5.73 4.26
CA ARG A 77 19.30 7.12 3.77
C ARG A 77 19.50 8.11 4.91
N ILE A 78 18.85 7.86 6.04
CA ILE A 78 18.75 8.81 7.14
C ILE A 78 19.82 8.59 8.21
N SER A 79 20.36 7.37 8.36
CA SER A 79 21.33 7.03 9.41
C SER A 79 22.60 7.90 9.42
N ARG A 80 22.94 8.54 8.29
CA ARG A 80 24.16 9.36 8.14
C ARG A 80 24.01 10.83 8.56
N SER A 81 22.83 11.25 9.02
CA SER A 81 22.56 12.63 9.43
C SER A 81 22.68 12.79 10.95
N GLY A 82 22.92 14.00 11.47
CA GLY A 82 22.88 14.31 12.91
C GLY A 82 21.47 14.53 13.47
N GLY A 83 21.25 14.29 14.77
CA GLY A 83 19.96 14.42 15.46
C GLY A 83 19.19 13.10 15.64
N ASP A 84 18.00 13.17 16.26
CA ASP A 84 17.19 11.98 16.61
C ASP A 84 16.73 11.20 15.37
N LEU A 85 17.28 9.99 15.23
CA LEU A 85 17.01 9.07 14.15
C LEU A 85 15.52 8.70 14.05
N LYS A 86 14.86 8.49 15.19
CA LYS A 86 13.45 8.06 15.27
C LYS A 86 12.52 9.11 14.66
N VAL A 87 12.68 10.38 15.08
CA VAL A 87 11.88 11.50 14.59
C VAL A 87 12.05 11.68 13.08
N ARG A 88 13.28 11.57 12.57
CA ARG A 88 13.55 11.73 11.14
C ARG A 88 12.99 10.59 10.30
N ILE A 89 13.11 9.34 10.76
CA ILE A 89 12.52 8.19 10.08
C ILE A 89 11.00 8.37 10.01
N LYS A 90 10.34 8.70 11.12
CA LYS A 90 8.89 9.00 11.13
C LYS A 90 8.52 10.10 10.12
N ARG A 91 9.30 11.19 10.06
CA ARG A 91 9.09 12.30 9.13
C ARG A 91 9.25 11.88 7.67
N GLU A 92 10.29 11.11 7.34
CA GLU A 92 10.52 10.61 5.98
C GLU A 92 9.41 9.65 5.54
N LEU A 93 9.01 8.73 6.42
CA LEU A 93 7.93 7.79 6.14
C LEU A 93 6.62 8.53 5.85
N ARG A 94 6.32 9.58 6.62
CA ARG A 94 5.17 10.46 6.35
C ARG A 94 5.26 11.13 4.98
N LYS A 95 6.40 11.76 4.66
CA LYS A 95 6.63 12.37 3.33
C LYS A 95 6.48 11.36 2.18
N THR A 96 6.97 10.14 2.40
CA THR A 96 6.89 9.05 1.42
C THR A 96 5.43 8.62 1.19
N ALA A 97 4.64 8.51 2.26
CA ALA A 97 3.21 8.23 2.18
C ALA A 97 2.44 9.37 1.49
N ASP A 98 2.66 10.61 1.88
CA ASP A 98 2.00 11.79 1.29
C ASP A 98 2.28 11.88 -0.22
N LYS A 99 3.53 11.61 -0.64
CA LYS A 99 3.91 11.57 -2.05
C LYS A 99 3.22 10.43 -2.80
N ALA A 100 3.10 9.25 -2.18
CA ALA A 100 2.41 8.11 -2.78
C ALA A 100 0.91 8.40 -2.96
N VAL A 101 0.26 8.96 -1.95
CA VAL A 101 -1.17 9.35 -1.98
C VAL A 101 -1.40 10.42 -3.05
N ARG A 102 -0.57 11.48 -3.10
CA ARG A 102 -0.69 12.55 -4.11
C ARG A 102 -0.54 12.03 -5.53
N LYS A 103 0.36 11.05 -5.77
CA LYS A 103 0.46 10.40 -7.09
C LYS A 103 -0.77 9.59 -7.45
N MET A 104 -1.43 9.01 -6.45
CA MET A 104 -2.55 8.12 -6.65
C MET A 104 -3.88 8.86 -6.79
N SER A 105 -3.95 10.15 -6.42
CA SER A 105 -5.17 10.96 -6.53
C SER A 105 -5.63 11.22 -7.96
N THR A 106 -4.78 11.00 -8.97
CA THR A 106 -5.15 11.10 -10.38
C THR A 106 -5.67 9.80 -10.97
N VAL A 107 -5.59 8.70 -10.20
CA VAL A 107 -5.94 7.34 -10.65
C VAL A 107 -7.14 6.81 -9.87
N LEU A 108 -7.17 7.05 -8.56
CA LEU A 108 -8.20 6.54 -7.66
C LEU A 108 -9.28 7.58 -7.41
N THR A 109 -10.50 7.10 -7.14
CA THR A 109 -11.57 7.95 -6.61
C THR A 109 -11.23 8.42 -5.20
N ALA A 110 -11.94 9.44 -4.70
CA ALA A 110 -11.71 9.96 -3.34
C ALA A 110 -11.86 8.87 -2.26
N GLU A 111 -12.83 7.97 -2.39
CA GLU A 111 -13.06 6.86 -1.46
C GLU A 111 -11.91 5.84 -1.48
N GLN A 112 -11.51 5.43 -2.69
CA GLN A 112 -10.39 4.52 -2.91
C GLN A 112 -9.07 5.12 -2.39
N LEU A 113 -8.88 6.42 -2.60
CA LEU A 113 -7.72 7.17 -2.12
C LEU A 113 -7.67 7.23 -0.59
N GLY A 114 -8.82 7.37 0.07
CA GLY A 114 -8.92 7.27 1.53
C GLY A 114 -8.48 5.91 2.05
N GLN A 115 -8.91 4.82 1.40
CA GLN A 115 -8.45 3.47 1.76
C GLN A 115 -6.95 3.26 1.48
N TYR A 116 -6.45 3.81 0.38
CA TYR A 116 -5.02 3.77 0.05
C TYR A 116 -4.16 4.56 1.04
N SER A 117 -4.64 5.72 1.52
CA SER A 117 -3.97 6.51 2.56
C SER A 117 -3.81 5.72 3.86
N GLU A 118 -4.87 5.04 4.30
CA GLU A 118 -4.82 4.18 5.48
C GLU A 118 -3.90 2.97 5.26
N LEU A 119 -3.88 2.39 4.06
CA LEU A 119 -2.97 1.30 3.70
C LEU A 119 -1.50 1.73 3.88
N VAL A 120 -1.08 2.85 3.29
CA VAL A 120 0.31 3.31 3.39
C VAL A 120 0.70 3.69 4.81
N LYS A 121 -0.25 4.17 5.62
CA LYS A 121 -0.07 4.43 7.05
C LYS A 121 0.17 3.15 7.84
N ILE A 122 -0.64 2.11 7.64
CA ILE A 122 -0.45 0.78 8.26
C ILE A 122 0.92 0.22 7.86
N ALA A 123 1.29 0.31 6.59
CA ALA A 123 2.58 -0.17 6.09
C ALA A 123 3.77 0.59 6.71
N ASN A 124 3.65 1.90 6.96
CA ASN A 124 4.68 2.66 7.68
C ASN A 124 4.78 2.27 9.15
N ASN A 125 3.64 2.06 9.82
CA ASN A 125 3.62 1.60 11.21
C ASN A 125 4.26 0.22 11.37
N GLN A 126 4.00 -0.68 10.42
CA GLN A 126 4.67 -1.98 10.36
C GLN A 126 6.19 -1.83 10.29
N TYR A 127 6.69 -0.91 9.45
CA TYR A 127 8.12 -0.65 9.33
C TYR A 127 8.72 -0.11 10.64
N LEU A 128 8.03 0.83 11.28
CA LEU A 128 8.44 1.39 12.57
C LEU A 128 8.47 0.32 13.66
N ALA A 129 7.45 -0.52 13.75
CA ALA A 129 7.38 -1.63 14.71
C ALA A 129 8.59 -2.56 14.55
N LYS A 130 8.85 -3.02 13.31
CA LYS A 130 9.98 -3.91 13.00
C LYS A 130 11.34 -3.28 13.27
N SER A 131 11.44 -1.97 13.16
CA SER A 131 12.69 -1.24 13.40
C SER A 131 12.91 -0.90 14.89
N GLY A 132 11.98 -1.28 15.79
CA GLY A 132 12.02 -0.85 17.20
C GLY A 132 11.78 0.66 17.38
N LEU A 133 11.13 1.30 16.41
CA LEU A 133 10.88 2.75 16.33
C LEU A 133 9.41 3.12 16.51
N LEU A 134 8.56 2.15 16.81
CA LEU A 134 7.20 2.41 17.28
C LEU A 134 7.29 2.67 18.80
N ASP A 135 6.60 3.72 19.26
CA ASP A 135 6.44 4.01 20.70
C ASP A 135 5.28 3.17 21.25
#